data_AF-A0A536BAW8-F1
#
_entry.id   AF-A0A536BAW8-F1
#
_cell.length_a   1.000
_cell.length_b   1.000
_cell.length_c   1.000
_cell.angle_alpha   90.00
_cell.angle_beta   90.00
_cell.angle_gamma   90.00
#
_symmetry.space_group_name_H-M   'P 1'
#
loop_
_entity.id
_entity.type
_entity.pdbx_description
1 polymer ?
#
loop_
_entity_poly.entity_id
_entity_poly.type
_entity_poly.pdbx_seq_one_letter_code
_entity_poly.pdbx_strand_id
1 'polypeptide(L)'
;MKRNVFGAAIVAGGLVLYTGVAGFAGNPTPASAKGAVSDCAKTVVLADPTPLSGEARTEATALNAETTAALAEITAEANSNVDEAVAESSDEDGAKDAAALNAQLTEVVADACKAIGSLKAEYAAAMAELTAGAAEVEQPEVDTQDVEKPDVEKPETDKRDSESNHADERGSDREGND
;
A
#
# COMPACT_ATOMS: atom_id res chain seq x y z
N MET A 1 13.92 1.09 -4.48
CA MET A 1 14.26 0.47 -3.16
C MET A 1 13.27 -0.65 -2.93
N LYS A 2 13.74 -1.87 -2.67
CA LYS A 2 12.87 -3.06 -2.54
C LYS A 2 12.24 -3.03 -1.15
N ARG A 3 10.95 -2.72 -1.09
CA ARG A 3 10.16 -2.67 0.15
C ARG A 3 9.94 -4.11 0.64
N ASN A 4 10.88 -4.61 1.45
CA ASN A 4 10.68 -5.82 2.25
C ASN A 4 9.72 -5.48 3.40
N VAL A 5 8.42 -5.33 3.14
CA VAL A 5 7.47 -4.75 4.11
C VAL A 5 6.80 -5.79 5.03
N PHE A 6 6.79 -7.08 4.70
CA PHE A 6 6.11 -8.09 5.53
C PHE A 6 7.04 -9.14 6.16
N GLY A 7 8.27 -8.73 6.52
CA GLY A 7 9.23 -9.60 7.20
C GLY A 7 9.28 -9.48 8.73
N ALA A 8 8.55 -8.55 9.37
CA ALA A 8 8.84 -8.20 10.77
C ALA A 8 7.67 -7.72 11.66
N ALA A 9 6.41 -7.77 11.23
CA ALA A 9 5.33 -7.19 12.05
C ALA A 9 4.00 -7.96 11.97
N ILE A 10 4.01 -9.25 12.31
CA ILE A 10 2.83 -9.89 12.89
C ILE A 10 3.26 -10.42 14.26
N VAL A 11 3.53 -9.49 15.18
CA VAL A 11 3.79 -9.81 16.59
C VAL A 11 2.74 -9.11 17.41
N ALA A 12 1.79 -9.93 17.89
CA ALA A 12 1.10 -9.85 19.17
C ALA A 12 0.60 -8.47 19.67
N GLY A 13 -0.72 -8.40 19.82
CA GLY A 13 -1.30 -7.98 21.10
C GLY A 13 -1.74 -6.52 21.22
N GLY A 14 -3.04 -6.34 21.45
CA GLY A 14 -3.56 -5.22 22.24
C GLY A 14 -4.49 -4.26 21.50
N LEU A 15 -5.79 -4.58 21.46
CA LEU A 15 -6.81 -3.81 22.19
C LEU A 15 -8.15 -4.55 22.15
N VAL A 16 -8.72 -4.77 23.33
CA VAL A 16 -10.05 -5.34 23.56
C VAL A 16 -11.07 -4.23 23.36
N LEU A 17 -11.87 -4.30 22.28
CA LEU A 17 -13.17 -3.65 22.19
C LEU A 17 -14.14 -4.65 21.56
N TYR A 18 -15.00 -5.20 22.42
CA TYR A 18 -16.01 -6.21 22.12
C TYR A 18 -17.14 -5.58 21.29
N THR A 19 -17.08 -5.71 19.97
CA THR A 19 -18.28 -5.62 19.12
C THR A 19 -18.61 -7.05 18.73
N GLY A 20 -19.53 -7.66 19.48
CA GLY A 20 -19.93 -9.05 19.27
C GLY A 20 -20.32 -9.32 17.82
N VAL A 21 -19.98 -10.50 17.33
CA VAL A 21 -20.40 -10.98 16.00
C VAL A 21 -21.92 -10.97 15.98
N ALA A 22 -22.52 -9.95 15.35
CA ALA A 22 -23.95 -9.81 15.20
C ALA A 22 -24.45 -10.90 14.25
N GLY A 23 -24.77 -12.07 14.80
CA GLY A 23 -25.20 -13.22 13.99
C GLY A 23 -25.37 -14.53 14.75
N PHE A 24 -24.78 -14.70 15.93
CA PHE A 24 -24.99 -15.91 16.75
C PHE A 24 -26.31 -15.83 17.53
N ALA A 25 -27.43 -16.00 16.83
CA ALA A 25 -28.72 -16.26 17.45
C ALA A 25 -28.87 -17.78 17.68
N GLY A 26 -28.28 -18.31 18.76
CA GLY A 26 -28.41 -19.70 19.19
C GLY A 26 -27.12 -20.29 19.76
N ASN A 27 -27.20 -21.51 20.31
CA ASN A 27 -26.02 -22.26 20.75
C ASN A 27 -25.20 -22.71 19.51
N PRO A 28 -24.01 -22.14 19.23
CA PRO A 28 -23.10 -22.66 18.21
C PRO A 28 -22.88 -24.16 18.34
N THR A 29 -23.06 -24.86 17.22
CA THR A 29 -22.44 -26.16 16.95
C THR A 29 -21.07 -25.96 16.30
N PRO A 30 -20.18 -26.97 16.33
CA PRO A 30 -18.89 -26.90 15.63
C PRO A 30 -19.05 -26.55 14.14
N ALA A 31 -20.04 -27.15 13.47
CA ALA A 31 -20.32 -26.88 12.06
C ALA A 31 -20.72 -25.42 11.82
N SER A 32 -21.60 -24.85 12.66
CA SER A 32 -21.98 -23.43 12.55
C SER A 32 -20.84 -22.47 12.91
N ALA A 33 -19.94 -22.87 13.82
CA ALA A 33 -18.76 -22.08 14.15
C ALA A 33 -17.81 -21.97 12.94
N LYS A 34 -17.45 -23.11 12.33
CA LYS A 34 -16.65 -23.14 11.09
C LYS A 34 -17.33 -22.39 9.94
N GLY A 35 -18.66 -22.51 9.84
CA GLY A 35 -19.48 -21.76 8.88
C GLY A 35 -19.34 -20.24 9.06
N ALA A 36 -19.44 -19.75 10.30
CA ALA A 36 -19.30 -18.34 10.60
C ALA A 36 -17.89 -17.80 10.33
N VAL A 37 -16.84 -18.56 10.66
CA VAL A 37 -15.45 -18.19 10.28
C VAL A 37 -15.32 -18.06 8.76
N SER A 38 -15.87 -19.03 8.00
CA SER A 38 -15.89 -18.98 6.54
C SER A 38 -16.66 -17.76 6.02
N ASP A 39 -17.77 -17.39 6.64
CA ASP A 39 -18.55 -16.23 6.25
C ASP A 39 -17.83 -14.92 6.54
N CYS A 40 -17.12 -14.81 7.67
CA CYS A 40 -16.21 -13.69 7.94
C CYS A 40 -15.11 -13.60 6.88
N ALA A 41 -14.50 -14.73 6.50
CA ALA A 41 -13.45 -14.77 5.49
C ALA A 41 -13.93 -14.28 4.11
N LYS A 42 -15.16 -14.64 3.71
CA LYS A 42 -15.77 -14.17 2.45
C LYS A 42 -15.99 -12.65 2.39
N THR A 43 -15.94 -11.95 3.52
CA THR A 43 -16.04 -10.48 3.53
C THR A 43 -14.77 -9.79 3.00
N VAL A 44 -13.66 -10.51 2.88
CA VAL A 44 -12.41 -10.04 2.27
C VAL A 44 -12.56 -10.15 0.76
N VAL A 45 -12.63 -9.00 0.08
CA VAL A 45 -12.69 -8.93 -1.38
C VAL A 45 -11.38 -8.33 -1.85
N LEU A 46 -10.63 -9.10 -2.63
CA LEU A 46 -9.38 -8.65 -3.22
C LEU A 46 -9.68 -7.75 -4.42
N ALA A 47 -8.95 -6.64 -4.49
CA ALA A 47 -8.97 -5.72 -5.61
C ALA A 47 -8.42 -6.37 -6.87
N ASP A 48 -9.02 -6.01 -8.00
CA ASP A 48 -8.45 -6.31 -9.32
C ASP A 48 -7.22 -5.40 -9.53
N PRO A 49 -6.00 -5.97 -9.73
CA PRO A 49 -4.80 -5.17 -9.96
C PRO A 49 -4.70 -4.63 -11.39
N THR A 50 -5.56 -5.06 -12.33
CA THR A 50 -5.47 -4.63 -13.75
C THR A 50 -5.52 -3.11 -13.98
N PRO A 51 -6.22 -2.28 -13.18
CA PRO A 51 -6.23 -0.83 -13.36
C PRO A 51 -4.90 -0.15 -13.01
N LEU A 52 -4.07 -0.76 -12.14
CA LEU A 52 -2.73 -0.28 -11.83
C LEU A 52 -1.76 -0.63 -12.95
N SER A 53 -0.62 0.04 -13.07
CA SER A 53 0.43 -0.26 -14.05
C SER A 53 1.78 -0.51 -13.38
N GLY A 54 2.75 -1.03 -14.15
CA GLY A 54 4.15 -1.19 -13.73
C GLY A 54 4.35 -1.93 -12.39
N GLU A 55 5.20 -1.35 -11.54
CA GLU A 55 5.52 -1.83 -10.20
C GLU A 55 4.29 -1.89 -9.29
N ALA A 56 3.39 -0.89 -9.36
CA ALA A 56 2.19 -0.85 -8.52
C ALA A 56 1.26 -2.05 -8.79
N ARG A 57 1.10 -2.47 -10.05
CA ARG A 57 0.37 -3.69 -10.40
C ARG A 57 1.03 -4.94 -9.83
N THR A 58 2.37 -4.99 -9.87
CA THR A 58 3.14 -6.14 -9.36
C THR A 58 3.00 -6.24 -7.84
N GLU A 59 3.12 -5.12 -7.12
CA GLU A 59 2.94 -5.06 -5.67
C GLU A 59 1.51 -5.40 -5.25
N ALA A 60 0.50 -4.90 -5.96
CA ALA A 60 -0.91 -5.26 -5.69
C ALA A 60 -1.17 -6.76 -5.91
N THR A 61 -0.56 -7.37 -6.93
CA THR A 61 -0.70 -8.82 -7.18
C THR A 61 -0.05 -9.64 -6.07
N ALA A 62 1.12 -9.22 -5.58
CA ALA A 62 1.78 -9.86 -4.45
C ALA A 62 0.95 -9.72 -3.17
N LEU A 63 0.43 -8.51 -2.90
CA LEU A 63 -0.41 -8.23 -1.75
C LEU A 63 -1.69 -9.07 -1.75
N ASN A 64 -2.31 -9.30 -2.93
CA ASN A 64 -3.44 -10.21 -3.07
C ASN A 64 -3.09 -11.65 -2.70
N ALA A 65 -1.92 -12.13 -3.12
CA ALA A 65 -1.44 -13.48 -2.80
C ALA A 65 -1.15 -13.64 -1.30
N GLU A 66 -0.46 -12.66 -0.70
CA GLU A 66 -0.16 -12.64 0.73
C GLU A 66 -1.44 -12.60 1.57
N THR A 67 -2.39 -11.75 1.20
CA THR A 67 -3.69 -11.66 1.88
C THR A 67 -4.47 -12.97 1.77
N THR A 68 -4.41 -13.64 0.62
CA THR A 68 -5.04 -14.97 0.43
C THR A 68 -4.42 -16.01 1.36
N ALA A 69 -3.08 -16.03 1.46
CA ALA A 69 -2.37 -16.96 2.33
C ALA A 69 -2.68 -16.70 3.82
N ALA A 70 -2.63 -15.44 4.25
CA ALA A 70 -2.96 -15.04 5.62
C ALA A 70 -4.41 -15.39 5.97
N LEU A 71 -5.35 -15.18 5.05
CA LEU A 71 -6.75 -15.54 5.26
C LEU A 71 -6.95 -17.05 5.42
N ALA A 72 -6.22 -17.85 4.63
CA ALA A 72 -6.25 -19.31 4.75
C ALA A 72 -5.67 -19.79 6.08
N GLU A 73 -4.59 -19.16 6.56
CA GLU A 73 -3.96 -19.46 7.85
C GLU A 73 -4.91 -19.16 9.01
N ILE A 74 -5.48 -17.95 9.08
CA ILE A 74 -6.46 -17.58 10.12
C ILE A 74 -7.66 -18.55 10.12
N THR A 75 -8.14 -18.93 8.94
CA THR A 75 -9.28 -19.85 8.82
C THR A 75 -8.91 -21.26 9.29
N ALA A 76 -7.71 -21.75 8.94
CA ALA A 76 -7.24 -23.06 9.35
C ALA A 76 -6.99 -23.15 10.85
N GLU A 77 -6.38 -22.12 11.44
CA GLU A 77 -6.14 -22.01 12.89
C GLU A 77 -7.47 -22.00 13.65
N ALA A 78 -8.43 -21.17 13.24
CA ALA A 78 -9.75 -21.15 13.87
C ALA A 78 -10.48 -22.50 13.78
N ASN A 79 -10.40 -23.18 12.61
CA ASN A 79 -10.98 -24.51 12.47
C ASN A 79 -10.29 -25.56 13.34
N SER A 80 -8.98 -25.46 13.53
CA SER A 80 -8.20 -26.30 14.44
C SER A 80 -8.65 -26.10 15.88
N ASN A 81 -8.80 -24.84 16.32
CA ASN A 81 -9.24 -24.52 17.68
C ASN A 81 -10.67 -24.99 17.94
N VAL A 82 -11.55 -24.97 16.92
CA VAL A 82 -12.89 -25.58 17.01
C VAL A 82 -12.79 -27.09 17.21
N ASP A 83 -11.92 -27.79 16.46
CA ASP A 83 -11.77 -29.25 16.59
C ASP A 83 -11.16 -29.66 17.94
N GLU A 84 -10.22 -28.87 18.45
CA GLU A 84 -9.63 -29.06 19.78
C GLU A 84 -10.67 -28.89 20.89
N ALA A 85 -11.46 -27.81 20.87
CA ALA A 85 -12.52 -27.57 21.86
C ALA A 85 -13.54 -28.72 21.89
N VAL A 86 -13.88 -29.28 20.73
CA VAL A 86 -14.79 -30.43 20.63
C VAL A 86 -14.17 -31.69 21.24
N ALA A 87 -12.90 -31.95 20.93
CA ALA A 87 -12.19 -33.12 21.46
C ALA A 87 -12.11 -33.08 23.00
N GLU A 88 -11.78 -31.93 23.59
CA GLU A 88 -11.72 -31.77 25.05
C GLU A 88 -13.09 -31.94 25.73
N SER A 89 -14.17 -31.52 25.07
CA SER A 89 -15.53 -31.62 25.61
C SER A 89 -16.17 -33.02 25.52
N SER A 90 -15.52 -33.97 24.83
CA SER A 90 -16.09 -35.29 24.54
C SER A 90 -15.96 -36.32 25.67
N ASP A 91 -15.16 -36.03 26.70
CA ASP A 91 -14.77 -37.01 27.72
C ASP A 91 -15.53 -36.88 29.07
N GLU A 92 -16.27 -35.79 29.37
CA GLU A 92 -16.93 -35.57 30.68
C GLU A 92 -18.41 -35.03 30.57
N ASP A 93 -19.08 -34.82 31.71
CA ASP A 93 -20.55 -34.61 31.92
C ASP A 93 -21.33 -33.63 30.99
N GLY A 94 -22.22 -34.18 30.16
CA GLY A 94 -22.78 -33.52 28.96
C GLY A 94 -23.67 -32.26 29.03
N ALA A 95 -24.11 -31.75 30.20
CA ALA A 95 -24.95 -30.52 30.24
C ALA A 95 -24.17 -29.24 30.58
N LYS A 96 -23.22 -29.33 31.52
CA LYS A 96 -22.32 -28.21 31.84
C LYS A 96 -21.29 -28.02 30.73
N ASP A 97 -20.89 -29.11 30.10
CA ASP A 97 -19.87 -29.10 29.05
C ASP A 97 -20.41 -28.58 27.72
N ALA A 98 -21.70 -28.77 27.44
CA ALA A 98 -22.33 -28.14 26.28
C ALA A 98 -22.31 -26.61 26.37
N ALA A 99 -22.50 -26.03 27.56
CA ALA A 99 -22.42 -24.58 27.76
C ALA A 99 -20.98 -24.06 27.71
N ALA A 100 -20.03 -24.82 28.26
CA ALA A 100 -18.61 -24.48 28.20
C ALA A 100 -18.07 -24.53 26.75
N LEU A 101 -18.37 -25.61 26.03
CA LEU A 101 -18.06 -25.74 24.60
C LEU A 101 -18.68 -24.60 23.80
N ASN A 102 -19.92 -24.22 24.11
CA ASN A 102 -20.59 -23.12 23.43
C ASN A 102 -19.83 -21.79 23.58
N ALA A 103 -19.41 -21.48 24.81
CA ALA A 103 -18.65 -20.29 25.11
C ALA A 103 -17.31 -20.28 24.35
N GLN A 104 -16.58 -21.42 24.35
CA GLN A 104 -15.32 -21.55 23.60
C GLN A 104 -15.51 -21.38 22.10
N LEU A 105 -16.52 -22.03 21.50
CA LEU A 105 -16.80 -21.87 20.06
C LEU A 105 -17.15 -20.42 19.71
N THR A 106 -17.88 -19.73 20.58
CA THR A 106 -18.21 -18.31 20.39
C THR A 106 -16.97 -17.44 20.42
N GLU A 107 -16.05 -17.71 21.35
CA GLU A 107 -14.77 -16.99 21.47
C GLU A 107 -13.88 -17.22 20.25
N VAL A 108 -13.69 -18.47 19.83
CA VAL A 108 -12.90 -18.82 18.63
C VAL A 108 -13.42 -18.10 17.40
N VAL A 109 -14.75 -18.07 17.20
CA VAL A 109 -15.34 -17.37 16.06
C VAL A 109 -15.14 -15.86 16.17
N ALA A 110 -15.33 -15.28 17.36
CA ALA A 110 -15.16 -13.85 17.57
C ALA A 110 -13.72 -13.41 17.26
N ASP A 111 -12.73 -14.14 17.76
CA ASP A 111 -11.32 -13.84 17.55
C ASP A 111 -10.92 -14.00 16.08
N ALA A 112 -11.36 -15.07 15.42
CA ALA A 112 -11.10 -15.28 13.99
C ALA A 112 -11.71 -14.16 13.14
N CYS A 113 -12.99 -13.82 13.37
CA CYS A 113 -13.66 -12.74 12.63
C CYS A 113 -13.01 -11.38 12.88
N LYS A 114 -12.51 -11.13 14.09
CA LYS A 114 -11.75 -9.91 14.40
C LYS A 114 -10.43 -9.87 13.64
N ALA A 115 -9.66 -10.95 13.65
CA ALA A 115 -8.39 -11.05 12.91
C ALA A 115 -8.60 -10.84 11.41
N ILE A 116 -9.64 -11.46 10.84
CA ILE A 116 -10.04 -11.25 9.43
C ILE A 116 -10.42 -9.80 9.16
N GLY A 117 -11.17 -9.17 10.07
CA GLY A 117 -11.54 -7.76 9.97
C GLY A 117 -10.32 -6.82 9.97
N SER A 118 -9.34 -7.08 10.82
CA SER A 118 -8.06 -6.36 10.85
C SER A 118 -7.27 -6.56 9.56
N LEU A 119 -7.11 -7.80 9.09
CA LEU A 119 -6.45 -8.11 7.83
C LEU A 119 -7.10 -7.37 6.65
N LYS A 120 -8.43 -7.34 6.60
CA LYS A 120 -9.18 -6.58 5.59
C LYS A 120 -8.88 -5.09 5.62
N ALA A 121 -8.80 -4.49 6.80
CA ALA A 121 -8.52 -3.07 6.96
C ALA A 121 -7.08 -2.73 6.52
N GLU A 122 -6.10 -3.56 6.92
CA GLU A 122 -4.71 -3.41 6.51
C GLU A 122 -4.53 -3.58 5.00
N TYR A 123 -5.17 -4.59 4.42
CA TYR A 123 -5.19 -4.79 2.96
C TYR A 123 -5.77 -3.58 2.22
N ALA A 124 -6.90 -3.05 2.69
CA ALA A 124 -7.54 -1.89 2.08
C ALA A 124 -6.66 -0.63 2.15
N ALA A 125 -5.99 -0.40 3.28
CA ALA A 125 -5.06 0.71 3.45
C ALA A 125 -3.85 0.57 2.51
N ALA A 126 -3.24 -0.62 2.44
CA ALA A 126 -2.10 -0.87 1.58
C ALA A 126 -2.45 -0.72 0.08
N MET A 127 -3.62 -1.21 -0.36
CA MET A 127 -4.10 -0.98 -1.73
C MET A 127 -4.37 0.50 -2.04
N ALA A 128 -4.87 1.26 -1.06
CA ALA A 128 -5.07 2.70 -1.22
C ALA A 128 -3.74 3.45 -1.38
N GLU A 129 -2.71 3.08 -0.60
CA GLU A 129 -1.35 3.63 -0.76
C GLU A 129 -0.76 3.33 -2.14
N LEU A 130 -0.90 2.09 -2.62
CA LEU A 130 -0.44 1.70 -3.97
C LEU A 130 -1.15 2.49 -5.07
N THR A 131 -2.46 2.69 -4.92
CA THR A 131 -3.26 3.44 -5.90
C THR A 131 -2.90 4.93 -5.89
N ALA A 132 -2.72 5.53 -4.71
CA ALA A 132 -2.31 6.92 -4.59
C ALA A 132 -0.90 7.14 -5.18
N GLY A 133 0.05 6.27 -4.86
CA GLY A 133 1.41 6.34 -5.41
C GLY A 133 1.46 6.14 -6.93
N ALA A 134 0.58 5.31 -7.49
CA ALA A 134 0.46 5.17 -8.95
C ALA A 134 -0.07 6.45 -9.63
N ALA A 135 -1.04 7.14 -9.00
CA ALA A 135 -1.61 8.38 -9.52
C ALA A 135 -0.61 9.55 -9.49
N GLU A 136 0.30 9.59 -8.52
CA GLU A 136 1.34 10.63 -8.44
C GLU A 136 2.38 10.53 -9.57
N VAL A 137 2.63 9.33 -10.09
CA VAL A 137 3.55 9.07 -11.21
C VAL A 137 2.94 9.48 -12.57
N GLU A 138 1.60 9.59 -12.65
CA GLU A 138 0.85 9.93 -13.86
C GLU A 138 0.61 11.45 -14.04
N GLN A 139 1.39 12.32 -13.36
CA GLN A 139 1.34 13.75 -13.66
C GLN A 139 1.90 14.01 -15.07
N PRO A 140 1.20 14.77 -15.93
CA PRO A 140 1.57 14.90 -17.33
C PRO A 140 2.95 15.54 -17.47
N GLU A 141 3.81 14.88 -18.25
CA GLU A 141 4.94 15.52 -18.90
C GLU A 141 4.42 16.80 -19.57
N VAL A 142 4.96 17.94 -19.14
CA VAL A 142 4.71 19.22 -19.77
C VAL A 142 5.10 19.07 -21.24
N ASP A 143 4.11 19.12 -22.11
CA ASP A 143 4.25 19.25 -23.55
C ASP A 143 5.08 20.53 -23.81
N THR A 144 6.41 20.41 -23.82
CA THR A 144 7.28 21.48 -24.29
C THR A 144 7.01 21.59 -25.78
N GLN A 145 6.07 22.46 -26.13
CA GLN A 145 5.95 22.99 -27.47
C GLN A 145 7.35 23.39 -27.93
N ASP A 146 7.82 22.73 -28.99
CA ASP A 146 9.04 23.06 -29.71
C ASP A 146 8.88 24.50 -30.19
N VAL A 147 9.47 25.45 -29.45
CA VAL A 147 9.52 26.85 -29.85
C VAL A 147 10.42 26.88 -31.08
N GLU A 148 9.80 26.97 -32.27
CA GLU A 148 10.47 27.34 -33.51
C GLU A 148 11.41 28.52 -33.23
N LYS A 149 12.71 28.26 -33.31
CA LYS A 149 13.73 29.30 -33.23
C LYS A 149 13.53 30.24 -34.43
N PRO A 150 13.30 31.56 -34.22
CA PRO A 150 13.55 32.52 -35.28
C PRO A 150 15.07 32.66 -35.45
N ASP A 151 15.57 32.28 -36.63
CA ASP A 151 16.94 32.51 -37.07
C ASP A 151 17.10 34.01 -37.37
N VAL A 152 17.75 34.77 -36.47
CA VAL A 152 18.03 36.20 -36.69
C VAL A 152 19.45 36.57 -36.24
N GLU A 153 20.27 36.86 -37.27
CA GLU A 153 21.45 37.74 -37.38
C GLU A 153 22.58 37.75 -36.33
N LYS A 154 23.78 37.34 -36.78
CA LYS A 154 25.06 37.94 -36.36
C LYS A 154 25.22 39.33 -37.02
N PRO A 155 25.71 40.35 -36.30
CA PRO A 155 27.12 40.67 -36.47
C PRO A 155 27.87 40.90 -35.14
N GLU A 156 29.13 40.47 -35.15
CA GLU A 156 30.12 40.63 -34.08
C GLU A 156 30.51 42.11 -33.92
N THR A 157 30.24 42.68 -32.74
CA THR A 157 30.88 43.91 -32.28
C THR A 157 31.75 43.60 -31.07
N ASP A 158 33.05 43.54 -31.29
CA ASP A 158 34.04 43.60 -30.22
C ASP A 158 35.03 44.72 -30.55
N LYS A 159 34.79 45.91 -29.98
CA LYS A 159 35.78 46.98 -29.87
C LYS A 159 36.03 47.20 -28.37
N ARG A 160 37.22 46.73 -28.00
CA ARG A 160 37.90 46.88 -26.71
C ARG A 160 37.82 48.27 -26.11
N ASP A 161 37.63 48.26 -24.80
CA ASP A 161 38.32 49.01 -23.74
C ASP A 161 38.55 50.51 -23.95
N SER A 162 37.75 51.29 -23.23
CA SER A 162 38.04 52.69 -22.90
C SER A 162 38.70 52.76 -21.53
N GLU A 163 40.00 53.03 -21.48
CA GLU A 163 40.60 53.68 -20.30
C GLU A 163 41.93 54.38 -20.64
N SER A 164 42.11 55.52 -19.98
CA SER A 164 43.35 56.27 -19.73
C SER A 164 43.76 57.41 -20.68
N ASN A 165 43.89 58.57 -20.02
CA ASN A 165 44.33 59.89 -20.44
C ASN A 165 45.80 59.99 -20.88
N HIS A 166 46.17 61.19 -21.35
CA HIS A 166 47.52 61.77 -21.48
C HIS A 166 48.27 61.36 -22.76
N ALA A 167 49.10 62.15 -23.43
CA ALA A 167 49.37 63.57 -23.64
C ALA A 167 50.50 63.57 -24.70
N ASP A 168 50.68 64.68 -25.43
CA ASP A 168 51.89 64.99 -26.22
C ASP A 168 52.10 64.10 -27.47
N GLU A 169 52.66 64.51 -28.60
CA GLU A 169 53.23 65.74 -29.11
C GLU A 169 53.40 65.52 -30.63
N ARG A 170 53.34 66.60 -31.42
CA ARG A 170 54.12 66.84 -32.67
C ARG A 170 54.06 65.85 -33.85
N GLY A 171 53.76 66.41 -35.04
CA GLY A 171 54.26 65.86 -36.29
C GLY A 171 53.51 66.31 -37.54
N SER A 172 53.83 67.52 -38.02
CA SER A 172 53.66 67.97 -39.41
C SER A 172 54.32 66.92 -40.36
N ASP A 173 53.92 66.65 -41.60
CA ASP A 173 53.85 67.58 -42.72
C ASP A 173 53.05 66.97 -43.90
N ARG A 174 52.41 67.85 -44.65
CA ARG A 174 51.79 67.60 -45.95
C ARG A 174 52.54 68.50 -46.94
N GLU A 175 53.48 67.94 -47.67
CA GLU A 175 54.23 68.57 -48.76
C GLU A 175 54.74 67.40 -49.62
N GLY A 176 54.67 67.34 -50.94
CA GLY A 176 54.25 68.26 -51.98
C GLY A 176 54.20 67.47 -53.29
N ASN A 177 53.85 68.20 -54.34
CA ASN A 177 53.65 67.77 -55.73
C ASN A 177 54.99 67.71 -56.48
N ASP A 178 55.24 66.65 -57.27
CA ASP A 178 55.85 66.65 -58.62
C ASP A 178 55.86 65.22 -59.20
#